data_AF-A0A9N9VJ87-F1
#
_entry.id   AF-A0A9N9VJ87-F1
#
_cell.length_a   1.000
_cell.length_b   1.000
_cell.length_c   1.000
_cell.angle_alpha   90.00
_cell.angle_beta   90.00
_cell.angle_gamma   90.00
#
_symmetry.space_group_name_H-M   'P 1'
#
loop_
_entity.id
_entity.type
_entity.pdbx_description
1 polymer ?
#
loop_
_entity_poly.entity_id
_entity_poly.type
_entity_poly.pdbx_seq_one_letter_code
_entity_poly.pdbx_strand_id
1 'polypeptide(L)'
;MAGKPSKGCNTCRRRKKGCDLQRPVCGQCQKLKPQLAQQCAYRQGVPWVNLTPDSVVGSKRPNRGTTATITLAEPLARSAYQERYLGLFWDFYLPNGRSFPLESAQFNTGFWMNELHRLFHRREETAIRRILLAISLSSVGRRDQKPWMVENGIKLYGSCLNTLAEQIKQNIPQVDSNALATSRLLSVYELLHGHDQRDRLVQVVNWKLHIDGELGFILSRGPESFTTGFAHQMFVDGRTWTYISTSIPIRTPSPLNSPEWRTIPWRFIPKTAKDLLGDIFAEVPGLLAQLDELIAAHPGPDKETKRFELVQKSSWLLNDWTAWGQERAPTTSPLAPATAQAATVFNHFIAAHIMSGYFAIGIYLHAVLAAASNTCCPPTPFDPMDPVRFFCRKIAEMVPTFLHPHVGIYGTHGAVFPSIVALTYLEEIDGDLSSSEASAFYEVFSIHPKGTLVKNFVENMRQRLSGLGKRMFPSDYPSLISEVELR
;
A
#
# COMPACT_ATOMS: atom_id res chain seq x y z
N MET A 1 -42.39 14.48 18.03
CA MET A 1 -42.58 13.85 19.36
C MET A 1 -42.60 12.33 19.22
N ALA A 2 -41.51 11.67 19.59
CA ALA A 2 -41.48 10.24 19.87
C ALA A 2 -40.88 10.08 21.29
N GLY A 3 -41.64 9.49 22.22
CA GLY A 3 -41.25 9.43 23.63
C GLY A 3 -39.94 8.69 23.85
N LYS A 4 -39.16 9.11 24.87
CA LYS A 4 -37.91 8.45 25.27
C LYS A 4 -38.15 6.93 25.45
N PRO A 5 -37.34 6.06 24.82
CA PRO A 5 -37.54 4.63 24.93
C PRO A 5 -37.37 4.18 26.40
N SER A 6 -38.35 3.42 26.90
CA SER A 6 -38.34 2.88 28.26
C SER A 6 -37.05 2.10 28.55
N LYS A 7 -36.42 2.38 29.71
CA LYS A 7 -35.21 1.72 30.21
C LYS A 7 -35.47 0.28 30.71
N GLY A 8 -36.73 -0.14 30.79
CA GLY A 8 -37.10 -1.47 31.27
C GLY A 8 -36.56 -2.59 30.38
N CYS A 9 -36.40 -3.79 30.96
CA CYS A 9 -36.04 -4.98 30.19
C CYS A 9 -37.06 -5.26 29.08
N ASN A 10 -36.64 -5.98 28.04
CA ASN A 10 -37.48 -6.28 26.89
C ASN A 10 -38.79 -6.99 27.28
N THR A 11 -38.75 -7.88 28.28
CA THR A 11 -39.92 -8.61 28.79
C THR A 11 -40.95 -7.70 29.46
N CYS A 12 -40.52 -6.83 30.38
CA CYS A 12 -41.42 -5.88 31.05
C CYS A 12 -42.00 -4.87 30.07
N ARG A 13 -41.22 -4.43 29.06
CA ARG A 13 -41.70 -3.53 27.99
C ARG A 13 -42.76 -4.17 27.12
N ARG A 14 -42.54 -5.41 26.65
CA ARG A 14 -43.55 -6.16 25.86
C ARG A 14 -44.86 -6.31 26.63
N ARG A 15 -44.77 -6.51 27.94
CA ARG A 15 -45.92 -6.68 28.83
C ARG A 15 -46.50 -5.37 29.37
N LYS A 16 -45.93 -4.22 28.99
CA LYS A 16 -46.31 -2.88 29.47
C LYS A 16 -46.39 -2.79 31.01
N LYS A 17 -45.48 -3.46 31.72
CA LYS A 17 -45.37 -3.41 33.19
C LYS A 17 -44.13 -2.64 33.62
N GLY A 18 -44.18 -2.03 34.80
CA GLY A 18 -43.02 -1.37 35.42
C GLY A 18 -41.86 -2.33 35.61
N CYS A 19 -40.63 -1.88 35.38
CA CYS A 19 -39.40 -2.65 35.55
C CYS A 19 -38.55 -1.98 36.63
N ASP A 20 -38.16 -2.75 37.65
CA ASP A 20 -37.30 -2.28 38.76
C ASP A 20 -35.81 -2.21 38.38
N LEU A 21 -35.45 -2.61 37.16
CA LEU A 21 -34.10 -2.54 36.57
C LEU A 21 -33.03 -3.37 37.31
N GLN A 22 -33.40 -4.28 38.21
CA GLN A 22 -32.44 -5.17 38.87
C GLN A 22 -31.77 -6.11 37.86
N ARG A 23 -30.47 -6.40 38.08
CA ARG A 23 -29.64 -7.26 37.22
C ARG A 23 -29.16 -8.47 38.02
N PRO A 24 -29.03 -9.68 37.41
CA PRO A 24 -29.19 -9.98 35.98
C PRO A 24 -30.65 -10.08 35.49
N VAL A 25 -31.63 -10.22 36.39
CA VAL A 25 -33.07 -10.32 36.09
C VAL A 25 -33.84 -9.35 36.99
N CYS A 26 -34.84 -8.61 36.46
CA CYS A 26 -35.69 -7.76 37.30
C CYS A 26 -36.60 -8.58 38.21
N GLY A 27 -36.99 -8.03 39.37
CA GLY A 27 -37.88 -8.71 40.31
C GLY A 27 -39.24 -9.07 39.72
N GLN A 28 -39.73 -8.28 38.76
CA GLN A 28 -40.95 -8.59 37.99
C GLN A 28 -40.80 -9.80 37.05
N CYS A 29 -39.61 -10.02 36.47
CA CYS A 29 -39.32 -11.21 35.67
C CYS A 29 -38.97 -12.43 36.53
N GLN A 30 -38.44 -12.21 37.74
CA GLN A 30 -38.13 -13.28 38.69
C GLN A 30 -39.39 -13.91 39.30
N LYS A 31 -40.44 -13.11 39.53
CA LYS A 31 -41.75 -13.60 40.02
C LYS A 31 -42.58 -14.33 38.97
N LEU A 32 -42.14 -14.33 37.71
CA LEU A 32 -42.76 -15.08 36.62
C LEU A 32 -42.11 -16.47 36.52
N LYS A 33 -42.85 -17.47 35.99
CA LYS A 33 -42.37 -18.87 35.87
C LYS A 33 -40.91 -18.94 35.35
N PRO A 34 -40.08 -19.90 35.82
CA PRO A 34 -38.62 -19.92 35.60
C PRO A 34 -38.17 -19.78 34.15
N GLN A 35 -38.97 -20.31 33.21
CA GLN A 35 -38.71 -20.31 31.77
C GLN A 35 -38.66 -18.89 31.14
N LEU A 36 -39.27 -17.88 31.78
CA LEU A 36 -39.32 -16.50 31.28
C LEU A 36 -38.29 -15.58 31.94
N ALA A 37 -37.74 -15.96 33.10
CA ALA A 37 -36.67 -15.22 33.76
C ALA A 37 -35.39 -15.20 32.90
N GLN A 38 -35.13 -16.27 32.15
CA GLN A 38 -34.01 -16.38 31.19
C GLN A 38 -34.15 -15.44 29.97
N GLN A 39 -35.34 -14.89 29.71
CA GLN A 39 -35.57 -13.94 28.61
C GLN A 39 -35.45 -12.48 29.05
N CYS A 40 -35.05 -12.22 30.30
CA CYS A 40 -34.86 -10.87 30.83
C CYS A 40 -33.60 -10.22 30.23
N ALA A 41 -33.74 -9.62 29.05
CA ALA A 41 -32.66 -8.92 28.37
C ALA A 41 -32.83 -7.40 28.48
N TYR A 42 -31.74 -6.72 28.85
CA TYR A 42 -31.61 -5.26 28.83
C TYR A 42 -30.82 -4.85 27.58
N ARG A 43 -31.20 -3.74 26.93
CA ARG A 43 -30.37 -3.18 25.85
C ARG A 43 -28.99 -2.85 26.41
N GLN A 44 -27.93 -3.41 25.83
CA GLN A 44 -26.58 -2.89 26.03
C GLN A 44 -26.49 -1.56 25.29
N GLY A 45 -26.21 -0.48 26.03
CA GLY A 45 -26.21 0.87 25.48
C GLY A 45 -25.04 1.05 24.53
N VAL A 46 -25.34 1.25 23.25
CA VAL A 46 -24.46 2.00 22.35
C VAL A 46 -24.52 3.46 22.81
N PRO A 47 -23.40 4.18 23.01
CA PRO A 47 -23.45 5.62 23.20
C PRO A 47 -23.93 6.26 21.90
N TRP A 48 -25.22 6.58 21.83
CA TRP A 48 -25.78 7.44 20.80
C TRP A 48 -25.49 8.88 21.20
N VAL A 49 -24.57 9.55 20.49
CA VAL A 49 -24.46 11.01 20.53
C VAL A 49 -25.40 11.54 19.45
N ASN A 50 -26.56 12.05 19.86
CA ASN A 50 -27.47 12.76 18.96
C ASN A 50 -27.08 14.24 18.91
N LEU A 51 -26.61 14.66 17.73
CA LEU A 51 -26.39 16.05 17.32
C LEU A 51 -27.73 16.71 16.96
N THR A 52 -28.48 17.20 17.95
CA THR A 52 -29.45 18.32 17.84
C THR A 52 -29.95 18.67 19.25
N PRO A 53 -29.90 19.93 19.72
CA PRO A 53 -30.58 20.31 20.94
C PRO A 53 -32.05 20.65 20.65
N ASP A 54 -32.96 19.81 21.14
CA ASP A 54 -34.34 20.23 21.39
C ASP A 54 -34.34 21.29 22.49
N SER A 55 -34.84 22.47 22.13
CA SER A 55 -35.18 23.58 23.02
C SER A 55 -36.07 23.08 24.16
N VAL A 56 -35.59 23.19 25.40
CA VAL A 56 -36.47 23.13 26.57
C VAL A 56 -36.28 24.38 27.41
N VAL A 57 -37.23 25.28 27.24
CA VAL A 57 -37.58 26.34 28.17
C VAL A 57 -37.81 25.71 29.56
N GLY A 58 -37.07 26.19 30.56
CA GLY A 58 -37.18 25.70 31.93
C GLY A 58 -36.36 26.55 32.90
N SER A 59 -36.92 27.69 33.26
CA SER A 59 -36.44 28.63 34.28
C SER A 59 -35.91 27.95 35.56
N LYS A 60 -34.70 28.33 35.99
CA LYS A 60 -34.36 28.66 37.39
C LYS A 60 -32.98 29.34 37.50
N ARG A 61 -32.92 30.29 38.44
CA ARG A 61 -31.97 31.41 38.69
C ARG A 61 -30.47 31.05 38.88
N PRO A 62 -29.57 32.05 38.76
CA PRO A 62 -28.12 31.85 38.68
C PRO A 62 -27.48 31.75 40.07
N ASN A 63 -26.40 30.96 40.18
CA ASN A 63 -25.44 31.18 41.25
C ASN A 63 -24.01 31.20 40.69
N ARG A 64 -23.26 32.20 41.16
CA ARG A 64 -21.90 32.57 40.75
C ARG A 64 -20.88 31.49 41.15
N GLY A 65 -19.93 31.24 40.25
CA GLY A 65 -18.76 30.41 40.48
C GLY A 65 -17.93 30.32 39.20
N THR A 66 -17.11 31.33 38.95
CA THR A 66 -16.25 31.48 37.77
C THR A 66 -15.13 30.44 37.74
N THR A 67 -15.33 29.41 36.93
CA THR A 67 -14.31 28.92 35.99
C THR A 67 -15.07 28.66 34.71
N ALA A 68 -14.94 29.57 33.74
CA ALA A 68 -15.49 29.34 32.41
C ALA A 68 -14.69 28.20 31.78
N THR A 69 -15.12 26.97 32.00
CA THR A 69 -14.77 25.86 31.12
C THR A 69 -15.35 26.25 29.77
N ILE A 70 -14.53 26.78 28.88
CA ILE A 70 -14.92 27.10 27.51
C ILE A 70 -15.20 25.74 26.84
N THR A 71 -16.44 25.26 26.95
CA THR A 71 -16.89 24.08 26.23
C THR A 71 -16.99 24.48 24.77
N LEU A 72 -16.05 24.01 23.94
CA LEU A 72 -16.09 24.23 22.50
C LEU A 72 -17.46 23.78 21.97
N ALA A 73 -18.11 24.62 21.14
CA ALA A 73 -19.37 24.24 20.51
C ALA A 73 -19.19 22.91 19.75
N GLU A 74 -20.21 22.05 19.75
CA GLU A 74 -20.09 20.68 19.23
C GLU A 74 -19.49 20.55 17.81
N PRO A 75 -19.79 21.45 16.85
CA PRO A 75 -19.11 21.45 15.55
C PRO A 75 -17.61 21.77 15.65
N LEU A 76 -17.23 22.70 16.54
CA LEU A 76 -15.84 23.05 16.82
C LEU A 76 -15.12 21.89 17.52
N ALA A 77 -15.76 21.23 18.49
CA ALA A 77 -15.23 20.05 19.15
C ALA A 77 -15.00 18.89 18.17
N ARG A 78 -15.96 18.65 17.25
CA ARG A 78 -15.83 17.65 16.19
C ARG A 78 -14.68 17.97 15.23
N SER A 79 -14.57 19.23 14.79
CA SER A 79 -13.46 19.66 13.94
C SER A 79 -12.11 19.53 14.63
N ALA A 80 -11.99 19.99 15.89
CA ALA A 80 -10.77 19.90 16.68
C ALA A 80 -10.34 18.44 16.94
N TYR A 81 -11.31 17.55 17.15
CA TYR A 81 -11.04 16.12 17.26
C TYR A 81 -10.49 15.57 15.94
N GLN A 82 -11.16 15.84 14.82
CA GLN A 82 -10.68 15.40 13.50
C GLN A 82 -9.26 15.89 13.21
N GLU A 83 -9.01 17.20 13.39
CA GLU A 83 -7.67 17.79 13.20
C GLU A 83 -6.61 17.10 14.07
N ARG A 84 -6.94 16.79 15.34
CA ARG A 84 -6.03 16.07 16.25
C ARG A 84 -5.67 14.67 15.74
N TYR A 85 -6.66 13.85 15.37
CA TYR A 85 -6.39 12.48 14.91
C TYR A 85 -5.65 12.45 13.58
N LEU A 86 -5.91 13.43 12.72
CA LEU A 86 -5.24 13.56 11.44
C LEU A 86 -3.79 14.03 11.61
N GLY A 87 -3.52 14.93 12.57
CA GLY A 87 -2.15 15.23 13.01
C GLY A 87 -1.41 13.98 13.48
N LEU A 88 -2.06 13.13 14.29
CA LEU A 88 -1.49 11.85 14.71
C LEU A 88 -1.22 10.88 13.56
N PHE A 89 -2.05 10.88 12.50
CA PHE A 89 -1.75 10.13 11.28
C PHE A 89 -0.49 10.64 10.61
N TRP A 90 -0.35 11.95 10.42
CA TRP A 90 0.85 12.50 9.77
C TRP A 90 2.12 12.25 10.59
N ASP A 91 2.05 12.41 11.91
CA ASP A 91 3.17 12.12 12.82
C ASP A 91 3.61 10.66 12.77
N PHE A 92 2.69 9.74 12.49
CA PHE A 92 2.98 8.30 12.39
C PHE A 92 3.35 7.87 10.98
N TYR A 93 2.64 8.37 9.97
CA TYR A 93 2.74 7.94 8.59
C TYR A 93 3.95 8.56 7.89
N LEU A 94 4.16 9.86 8.03
CA LEU A 94 5.25 10.59 7.37
C LEU A 94 5.80 11.70 8.31
N PRO A 95 6.47 11.32 9.41
CA PRO A 95 7.01 12.27 10.38
C PRO A 95 8.03 13.17 9.71
N ASN A 96 7.95 14.49 9.94
CA ASN A 96 8.86 15.51 9.41
C ASN A 96 8.85 15.70 7.87
N GLY A 97 8.23 14.80 7.11
CA GLY A 97 8.04 14.93 5.67
C GLY A 97 6.64 15.47 5.36
N ARG A 98 6.47 16.79 5.25
CA ARG A 98 5.24 17.38 4.67
C ARG A 98 5.43 17.87 3.25
N SER A 99 6.70 18.01 2.86
CA SER A 99 7.15 18.40 1.54
C SER A 99 8.43 17.64 1.24
N PHE A 100 8.40 16.83 0.19
CA PHE A 100 9.60 16.17 -0.30
C PHE A 100 10.59 17.21 -0.87
N PRO A 101 11.92 17.03 -0.68
CA PRO A 101 12.92 17.96 -1.18
C PRO A 101 12.84 18.17 -2.70
N LEU A 102 12.87 19.43 -3.14
CA LEU A 102 12.85 19.78 -4.57
C LEU A 102 14.11 19.27 -5.30
N GLU A 103 15.23 19.20 -4.61
CA GLU A 103 16.52 18.71 -5.13
C GLU A 103 16.43 17.24 -5.60
N SER A 104 15.50 16.47 -5.04
CA SER A 104 15.26 15.06 -5.38
C SER A 104 14.04 14.86 -6.29
N ALA A 105 13.51 15.94 -6.91
CA ALA A 105 12.32 15.89 -7.76
C ALA A 105 12.43 14.89 -8.92
N GLN A 106 13.63 14.64 -9.43
CA GLN A 106 13.92 13.68 -10.51
C GLN A 106 13.60 12.22 -10.15
N PHE A 107 13.47 11.91 -8.86
CA PHE A 107 13.35 10.55 -8.34
C PHE A 107 12.14 10.36 -7.41
N ASN A 108 11.45 11.43 -7.06
CA ASN A 108 10.43 11.44 -6.02
C ASN A 108 9.11 10.78 -6.47
N THR A 109 8.55 9.93 -5.62
CA THR A 109 7.24 9.26 -5.78
C THR A 109 6.18 9.75 -4.80
N GLY A 110 6.50 10.77 -4.00
CA GLY A 110 5.69 11.28 -2.91
C GLY A 110 5.01 12.62 -3.19
N PHE A 111 5.08 13.15 -4.41
CA PHE A 111 4.51 14.46 -4.72
C PHE A 111 2.99 14.52 -4.52
N TRP A 112 2.28 13.43 -4.78
CA TRP A 112 0.84 13.33 -4.48
C TRP A 112 0.53 13.53 -2.98
N MET A 113 1.47 13.22 -2.07
CA MET A 113 1.31 13.45 -0.62
C MET A 113 1.25 14.94 -0.28
N ASN A 114 2.00 15.78 -1.01
CA ASN A 114 1.94 17.23 -0.84
C ASN A 114 0.55 17.77 -1.24
N GLU A 115 -0.07 17.19 -2.28
CA GLU A 115 -1.43 17.53 -2.70
C GLU A 115 -2.47 17.01 -1.70
N LEU A 116 -2.31 15.79 -1.16
CA LEU A 116 -3.17 15.29 -0.08
C LEU A 116 -3.21 16.25 1.11
N HIS A 117 -2.06 16.81 1.49
CA HIS A 117 -1.99 17.81 2.56
C HIS A 117 -2.78 19.08 2.21
N ARG A 118 -2.79 19.51 0.95
CA ARG A 118 -3.60 20.65 0.50
C ARG A 118 -5.10 20.33 0.46
N LEU A 119 -5.46 19.16 -0.06
CA LEU A 119 -6.84 18.68 -0.12
C LEU A 119 -7.46 18.49 1.28
N PHE A 120 -6.61 18.15 2.25
CA PHE A 120 -6.99 18.02 3.65
C PHE A 120 -7.49 19.32 4.29
N HIS A 121 -6.83 20.45 4.01
CA HIS A 121 -7.16 21.75 4.61
C HIS A 121 -8.40 22.41 4.00
N ARG A 122 -8.99 21.80 2.97
CA ARG A 122 -10.29 22.24 2.44
C ARG A 122 -11.38 21.91 3.45
N ARG A 123 -12.33 22.83 3.63
CA ARG A 123 -13.43 22.70 4.62
C ARG A 123 -14.47 21.64 4.27
N GLU A 124 -14.42 21.07 3.07
CA GLU A 124 -15.38 20.10 2.56
C GLU A 124 -15.12 18.70 3.12
N GLU A 125 -16.19 17.99 3.47
CA GLU A 125 -16.08 16.59 3.88
C GLU A 125 -15.93 15.69 2.65
N THR A 126 -14.70 15.28 2.37
CA THR A 126 -14.36 14.42 1.22
C THR A 126 -14.17 12.96 1.63
N ALA A 127 -14.28 12.05 0.67
CA ALA A 127 -13.93 10.63 0.87
C ALA A 127 -12.48 10.49 1.36
N ILE A 128 -11.55 11.31 0.85
CA ILE A 128 -10.16 11.42 1.30
C ILE A 128 -10.08 11.74 2.81
N ARG A 129 -10.82 12.74 3.30
CA ARG A 129 -10.84 13.09 4.73
C ARG A 129 -11.35 11.93 5.58
N ARG A 130 -12.40 11.22 5.11
CA ARG A 130 -12.98 10.06 5.82
C ARG A 130 -11.99 8.89 5.91
N ILE A 131 -11.31 8.53 4.83
CA ILE A 131 -10.34 7.43 4.85
C ILE A 131 -9.10 7.77 5.67
N LEU A 132 -8.61 9.01 5.62
CA LEU A 132 -7.52 9.45 6.50
C LEU A 132 -7.91 9.33 7.97
N LEU A 133 -9.14 9.74 8.33
CA LEU A 133 -9.68 9.54 9.68
C LEU A 133 -9.82 8.05 10.03
N ALA A 134 -10.24 7.21 9.08
CA ALA A 134 -10.34 5.77 9.29
C ALA A 134 -8.97 5.16 9.66
N ILE A 135 -7.93 5.48 8.88
CA ILE A 135 -6.55 5.04 9.15
C ILE A 135 -6.09 5.57 10.51
N SER A 136 -6.34 6.86 10.79
CA SER A 136 -5.96 7.51 12.04
C SER A 136 -6.57 6.81 13.27
N LEU A 137 -7.88 6.61 13.25
CA LEU A 137 -8.62 6.00 14.37
C LEU A 137 -8.24 4.53 14.54
N SER A 138 -8.07 3.79 13.45
CA SER A 138 -7.62 2.39 13.49
C SER A 138 -6.18 2.24 14.00
N SER A 139 -5.29 3.18 13.66
CA SER A 139 -3.90 3.20 14.13
C SER A 139 -3.81 3.56 15.61
N VAL A 140 -4.40 4.69 16.02
CA VAL A 140 -4.40 5.16 17.40
C VAL A 140 -5.17 4.20 18.30
N GLY A 141 -6.30 3.67 17.82
CA GLY A 141 -7.11 2.69 18.54
C GLY A 141 -6.36 1.41 18.88
N ARG A 142 -5.57 0.88 17.94
CA ARG A 142 -4.73 -0.30 18.21
C ARG A 142 -3.57 0.03 19.15
N ARG A 143 -2.88 1.16 18.93
CA ARG A 143 -1.76 1.60 19.79
C ARG A 143 -2.19 1.81 21.23
N ASP A 144 -3.30 2.52 21.44
CA ASP A 144 -3.80 2.88 22.76
C ASP A 144 -4.72 1.79 23.36
N GLN A 145 -4.90 0.64 22.70
CA GLN A 145 -5.80 -0.45 23.11
C GLN A 145 -7.25 0.02 23.37
N LYS A 146 -7.80 0.81 22.44
CA LYS A 146 -9.17 1.37 22.48
C LYS A 146 -10.03 0.77 21.36
N PRO A 147 -10.77 -0.34 21.63
CA PRO A 147 -11.53 -1.05 20.60
C PRO A 147 -12.56 -0.18 19.86
N TRP A 148 -13.19 0.78 20.57
CA TRP A 148 -14.19 1.66 19.97
C TRP A 148 -13.61 2.57 18.86
N MET A 149 -12.34 2.95 18.95
CA MET A 149 -11.68 3.75 17.91
C MET A 149 -11.45 2.89 16.67
N VAL A 150 -11.02 1.64 16.85
CA VAL A 150 -10.85 0.68 15.75
C VAL A 150 -12.19 0.39 15.08
N GLU A 151 -13.25 0.19 15.85
CA GLU A 151 -14.60 -0.03 15.31
C GLU A 151 -15.09 1.18 14.49
N ASN A 152 -14.86 2.40 14.97
CA ASN A 152 -15.19 3.61 14.21
C ASN A 152 -14.32 3.78 12.96
N GLY A 153 -13.04 3.42 13.03
CA GLY A 153 -12.16 3.38 11.87
C GLY A 153 -12.68 2.44 10.79
N ILE A 154 -13.11 1.24 11.16
CA ILE A 154 -13.73 0.25 10.24
C ILE A 154 -15.03 0.80 9.63
N LYS A 155 -15.89 1.47 10.42
CA LYS A 155 -17.12 2.10 9.89
C LYS A 155 -16.82 3.19 8.87
N LEU A 156 -15.83 4.05 9.14
CA LEU A 156 -15.41 5.11 8.20
C LEU A 156 -14.80 4.51 6.93
N TYR A 157 -13.98 3.48 7.05
CA TYR A 157 -13.45 2.72 5.93
C TYR A 157 -14.58 2.17 5.03
N GLY A 158 -15.57 1.47 5.61
CA GLY A 158 -16.70 0.92 4.87
C GLY A 158 -17.58 2.00 4.22
N SER A 159 -17.79 3.13 4.91
CA SER A 159 -18.48 4.29 4.33
C SER A 159 -17.73 4.89 3.13
N CYS A 160 -16.39 4.94 3.21
CA CYS A 160 -15.55 5.42 2.12
C CYS A 160 -15.60 4.48 0.91
N LEU A 161 -15.56 3.16 1.13
CA LEU A 161 -15.76 2.16 0.07
C LEU A 161 -17.09 2.34 -0.65
N ASN A 162 -18.19 2.51 0.09
CA ASN A 162 -19.50 2.71 -0.50
C ASN A 162 -19.56 4.00 -1.32
N THR A 163 -18.99 5.09 -0.81
CA THR A 163 -18.91 6.37 -1.52
C THR A 163 -18.15 6.22 -2.84
N LEU A 164 -16.99 5.57 -2.81
CA LEU A 164 -16.18 5.32 -4.01
C LEU A 164 -16.91 4.40 -5.00
N ALA A 165 -17.58 3.34 -4.51
CA ALA A 165 -18.35 2.43 -5.35
C ALA A 165 -19.54 3.15 -6.02
N GLU A 166 -20.21 4.06 -5.33
CA GLU A 166 -21.27 4.90 -5.91
C GLU A 166 -20.73 5.86 -6.98
N GLN A 167 -19.56 6.46 -6.76
CA GLN A 167 -18.90 7.31 -7.76
C GLN A 167 -18.51 6.53 -9.01
N ILE A 168 -17.95 5.32 -8.85
CA ILE A 168 -17.51 4.48 -9.98
C ILE A 168 -18.70 3.90 -10.77
N LYS A 169 -19.87 3.73 -10.13
CA LYS A 169 -21.11 3.36 -10.84
C LYS A 169 -21.61 4.45 -11.79
N GLN A 170 -21.20 5.70 -11.57
CA GLN A 170 -21.44 6.80 -12.50
C GLN A 170 -20.45 6.70 -13.67
N ASN A 171 -20.59 7.53 -14.70
CA ASN A 171 -19.75 7.48 -15.90
C ASN A 171 -18.25 7.72 -15.54
N ILE A 172 -17.43 6.65 -15.51
CA ILE A 172 -16.02 6.67 -15.05
C ILE A 172 -15.18 7.80 -15.66
N PRO A 173 -15.25 8.10 -16.98
CA PRO A 173 -14.60 9.27 -17.59
C PRO A 173 -14.84 10.62 -16.90
N GLN A 174 -15.97 10.79 -16.19
CA GLN A 174 -16.34 12.03 -15.50
C GLN A 174 -16.00 12.01 -14.01
N VAL A 175 -15.50 10.90 -13.47
CA VAL A 175 -15.16 10.78 -12.05
C VAL A 175 -13.86 11.52 -11.75
N ASP A 176 -13.91 12.36 -10.72
CA ASP A 176 -12.79 13.16 -10.24
C ASP A 176 -11.59 12.27 -9.87
N SER A 177 -10.38 12.74 -10.18
CA SER A 177 -9.12 12.12 -9.77
C SER A 177 -8.97 11.97 -8.25
N ASN A 178 -9.76 12.67 -7.45
CA ASN A 178 -9.91 12.41 -6.02
C ASN A 178 -10.36 10.97 -5.70
N ALA A 179 -11.06 10.29 -6.62
CA ALA A 179 -11.42 8.88 -6.50
C ALA A 179 -10.17 7.97 -6.53
N LEU A 180 -9.18 8.29 -7.38
CA LEU A 180 -7.90 7.56 -7.41
C LEU A 180 -7.15 7.71 -6.08
N ALA A 181 -7.05 8.93 -5.57
CA ALA A 181 -6.42 9.19 -4.27
C ALA A 181 -7.16 8.48 -3.12
N THR A 182 -8.49 8.43 -3.18
CA THR A 182 -9.32 7.70 -2.23
C THR A 182 -9.04 6.20 -2.29
N SER A 183 -8.99 5.60 -3.48
CA SER A 183 -8.63 4.19 -3.67
C SER A 183 -7.22 3.88 -3.16
N ARG A 184 -6.26 4.79 -3.40
CA ARG A 184 -4.89 4.66 -2.89
C ARG A 184 -4.84 4.65 -1.37
N LEU A 185 -5.60 5.51 -0.71
CA LEU A 185 -5.67 5.54 0.74
C LEU A 185 -6.41 4.33 1.33
N LEU A 186 -7.40 3.78 0.60
CA LEU A 186 -8.03 2.51 0.96
C LEU A 186 -7.02 1.35 0.88
N SER A 187 -6.16 1.31 -0.13
CA SER A 187 -5.08 0.31 -0.20
C SER A 187 -4.06 0.48 0.93
N VAL A 188 -3.75 1.71 1.34
CA VAL A 188 -2.95 1.97 2.55
C VAL A 188 -3.64 1.45 3.80
N TYR A 189 -4.97 1.62 3.93
CA TYR A 189 -5.73 1.04 5.04
C TYR A 189 -5.60 -0.48 5.07
N GLU A 190 -5.80 -1.18 3.94
CA GLU A 190 -5.61 -2.64 3.85
C GLU A 190 -4.20 -3.06 4.24
N LEU A 191 -3.18 -2.35 3.74
CA LEU A 191 -1.79 -2.62 4.06
C LEU A 191 -1.51 -2.54 5.57
N LEU A 192 -2.07 -1.53 6.26
CA LEU A 192 -1.79 -1.32 7.68
C LEU A 192 -2.70 -2.11 8.62
N HIS A 193 -3.92 -2.41 8.17
CA HIS A 193 -5.02 -2.79 9.05
C HIS A 193 -5.87 -3.96 8.54
N GLY A 194 -5.62 -4.45 7.32
CA GLY A 194 -6.34 -5.55 6.68
C GLY A 194 -5.88 -6.95 7.12
N HIS A 195 -4.99 -7.05 8.12
CA HIS A 195 -4.57 -8.35 8.65
C HIS A 195 -5.73 -9.06 9.37
N ASP A 196 -6.08 -10.25 8.91
CA ASP A 196 -7.06 -11.14 9.53
C ASP A 196 -6.37 -12.35 10.17
N GLN A 197 -6.79 -12.73 11.39
CA GLN A 197 -6.20 -13.86 12.12
C GLN A 197 -6.60 -15.23 11.56
N ARG A 198 -7.74 -15.31 10.87
CA ARG A 198 -8.30 -16.52 10.28
C ARG A 198 -7.79 -16.75 8.86
N ASP A 199 -7.54 -15.67 8.12
CA ASP A 199 -6.97 -15.73 6.79
C ASP A 199 -5.96 -14.61 6.55
N ARG A 200 -4.67 -14.96 6.65
CA ARG A 200 -3.56 -14.02 6.48
C ARG A 200 -3.47 -13.47 5.06
N LEU A 201 -4.03 -14.15 4.06
CA LEU A 201 -3.94 -13.74 2.65
C LEU A 201 -4.95 -12.65 2.28
N VAL A 202 -6.04 -12.50 3.05
CA VAL A 202 -7.08 -11.46 2.81
C VAL A 202 -6.47 -10.07 2.66
N GLN A 203 -5.47 -9.74 3.48
CA GLN A 203 -4.77 -8.46 3.43
C GLN A 203 -4.21 -8.16 2.03
N VAL A 204 -3.49 -9.12 1.46
CA VAL A 204 -2.85 -8.99 0.14
C VAL A 204 -3.90 -9.03 -0.97
N VAL A 205 -4.97 -9.81 -0.80
CA VAL A 205 -6.10 -9.86 -1.73
C VAL A 205 -6.78 -8.50 -1.84
N ASN A 206 -7.22 -7.92 -0.73
CA ASN A 206 -7.92 -6.64 -0.73
C ASN A 206 -7.03 -5.50 -1.21
N TRP A 207 -5.77 -5.47 -0.75
CA TRP A 207 -4.79 -4.50 -1.25
C TRP A 207 -4.65 -4.57 -2.77
N LYS A 208 -4.50 -5.78 -3.33
CA LYS A 208 -4.36 -5.99 -4.77
C LYS A 208 -5.61 -5.56 -5.54
N LEU A 209 -6.82 -5.80 -5.00
CA LEU A 209 -8.08 -5.36 -5.61
C LEU A 209 -8.15 -3.84 -5.76
N HIS A 210 -7.64 -3.07 -4.78
CA HIS A 210 -7.54 -1.62 -4.91
C HIS A 210 -6.58 -1.19 -6.01
N ILE A 211 -5.41 -1.84 -6.10
CA ILE A 211 -4.43 -1.53 -7.16
C ILE A 211 -4.98 -1.86 -8.55
N ASP A 212 -5.66 -3.00 -8.70
CA ASP A 212 -6.29 -3.39 -9.97
C ASP A 212 -7.45 -2.44 -10.34
N GLY A 213 -8.24 -2.02 -9.35
CA GLY A 213 -9.28 -1.01 -9.54
C GLY A 213 -8.71 0.35 -9.96
N GLU A 214 -7.59 0.79 -9.36
CA GLU A 214 -6.89 2.01 -9.77
C GLU A 214 -6.38 1.93 -11.22
N LEU A 215 -5.74 0.82 -11.60
CA LEU A 215 -5.29 0.61 -12.98
C LEU A 215 -6.49 0.60 -13.94
N GLY A 216 -7.57 -0.12 -13.61
CA GLY A 216 -8.79 -0.13 -14.41
C GLY A 216 -9.40 1.26 -14.59
N PHE A 217 -9.41 2.08 -13.53
CA PHE A 217 -9.86 3.48 -13.58
C PHE A 217 -8.98 4.33 -14.51
N ILE A 218 -7.65 4.19 -14.41
CA ILE A 218 -6.70 4.90 -15.27
C ILE A 218 -6.92 4.55 -16.73
N LEU A 219 -6.99 3.26 -17.06
CA LEU A 219 -7.20 2.78 -18.42
C LEU A 219 -8.55 3.24 -18.99
N SER A 220 -9.60 3.25 -18.17
CA SER A 220 -10.95 3.68 -18.58
C SER A 220 -11.05 5.17 -18.92
N ARG A 221 -10.17 6.01 -18.36
CA ARG A 221 -10.15 7.46 -18.60
C ARG A 221 -9.29 7.88 -19.79
N GLY A 222 -8.47 6.97 -20.31
CA GLY A 222 -7.50 7.25 -21.37
C GLY A 222 -6.32 8.12 -20.92
N PRO A 223 -5.21 8.10 -21.68
CA PRO A 223 -3.98 8.82 -21.33
C PRO A 223 -4.12 10.35 -21.34
N GLU A 224 -5.04 10.91 -22.12
CA GLU A 224 -5.30 12.35 -22.23
C GLU A 224 -5.74 12.96 -20.89
N SER A 225 -6.41 12.16 -20.05
CA SER A 225 -6.85 12.54 -18.71
C SER A 225 -5.70 12.77 -17.73
N PHE A 226 -4.47 12.33 -18.05
CA PHE A 226 -3.31 12.29 -17.15
C PHE A 226 -2.15 13.15 -17.62
N THR A 227 -2.45 14.23 -18.35
CA THR A 227 -1.44 15.10 -18.97
C THR A 227 -0.98 16.25 -18.08
N THR A 228 -1.79 16.65 -17.10
CA THR A 228 -1.48 17.77 -16.17
C THR A 228 -2.12 17.58 -14.78
N GLY A 229 -1.72 18.42 -13.83
CA GLY A 229 -2.36 18.57 -12.53
C GLY A 229 -2.30 17.33 -11.64
N PHE A 230 -3.27 17.21 -10.74
CA PHE A 230 -3.29 16.12 -9.75
C PHE A 230 -3.47 14.73 -10.38
N ALA A 231 -4.23 14.64 -11.47
CA ALA A 231 -4.39 13.39 -12.22
C ALA A 231 -3.03 12.88 -12.71
N HIS A 232 -2.27 13.74 -13.39
CA HIS A 232 -0.93 13.42 -13.85
C HIS A 232 -0.02 12.98 -12.70
N GLN A 233 -0.05 13.69 -11.57
CA GLN A 233 0.78 13.32 -10.41
C GLN A 233 0.44 11.93 -9.87
N MET A 234 -0.84 11.60 -9.72
CA MET A 234 -1.29 10.28 -9.29
C MET A 234 -0.83 9.17 -10.25
N PHE A 235 -0.93 9.44 -11.56
CA PHE A 235 -0.44 8.52 -12.58
C PHE A 235 1.06 8.32 -12.50
N VAL A 236 1.86 9.39 -12.52
CA VAL A 236 3.34 9.34 -12.50
C VAL A 236 3.88 8.66 -11.24
N ASP A 237 3.29 8.94 -10.08
CA ASP A 237 3.71 8.36 -8.80
C ASP A 237 3.36 6.87 -8.70
N GLY A 238 2.25 6.43 -9.30
CA GLY A 238 1.83 5.01 -9.31
C GLY A 238 2.39 4.17 -10.45
N ARG A 239 2.66 4.77 -11.62
CA ARG A 239 2.96 4.06 -12.87
C ARG A 239 4.04 3.00 -12.70
N THR A 240 5.21 3.40 -12.21
CA THR A 240 6.40 2.55 -12.20
C THR A 240 6.23 1.34 -11.29
N TRP A 241 6.17 1.50 -9.97
CA TRP A 241 6.22 0.35 -9.06
C TRP A 241 4.85 -0.26 -8.75
N THR A 242 3.77 0.53 -8.81
CA THR A 242 2.44 0.09 -8.38
C THR A 242 1.65 -0.54 -9.53
N TYR A 243 1.61 0.11 -10.70
CA TYR A 243 0.74 -0.33 -11.79
C TYR A 243 1.43 -1.28 -12.78
N ILE A 244 2.67 -1.01 -13.21
CA ILE A 244 3.37 -1.91 -14.13
C ILE A 244 3.60 -3.29 -13.48
N SER A 245 3.87 -3.34 -12.18
CA SER A 245 4.13 -4.60 -11.46
C SER A 245 2.92 -5.55 -11.42
N THR A 246 1.69 -5.07 -11.64
CA THR A 246 0.50 -5.96 -11.68
C THR A 246 0.51 -6.92 -12.85
N SER A 247 1.22 -6.56 -13.93
CA SER A 247 1.33 -7.35 -15.16
C SER A 247 2.36 -8.49 -15.04
N ILE A 248 3.30 -8.41 -14.10
CA ILE A 248 4.36 -9.42 -13.93
C ILE A 248 3.77 -10.80 -13.60
N PRO A 249 2.94 -10.99 -12.56
CA PRO A 249 2.47 -12.32 -12.18
C PRO A 249 1.49 -12.95 -13.17
N ILE A 250 0.87 -12.13 -14.03
CA ILE A 250 -0.08 -12.61 -15.05
C ILE A 250 0.57 -12.84 -16.41
N ARG A 251 1.88 -12.57 -16.55
CA ARG A 251 2.66 -12.80 -17.77
C ARG A 251 2.04 -12.12 -18.99
N THR A 252 1.62 -10.87 -18.83
CA THR A 252 1.11 -10.05 -19.93
C THR A 252 1.92 -8.76 -20.07
N PRO A 253 2.11 -8.24 -21.29
CA PRO A 253 2.65 -6.89 -21.47
C PRO A 253 1.83 -5.86 -20.68
N SER A 254 2.50 -4.90 -20.05
CA SER A 254 1.78 -3.85 -19.34
C SER A 254 1.01 -2.96 -20.33
N PRO A 255 -0.27 -2.66 -20.10
CA PRO A 255 -1.00 -1.72 -20.95
C PRO A 255 -0.40 -0.30 -20.87
N LEU A 256 0.32 0.01 -19.79
CA LEU A 256 1.04 1.28 -19.62
C LEU A 256 2.37 1.35 -20.37
N ASN A 257 2.72 0.28 -21.11
CA ASN A 257 3.86 0.27 -22.02
C ASN A 257 3.47 0.64 -23.47
N SER A 258 2.19 0.88 -23.76
CA SER A 258 1.77 1.27 -25.12
C SER A 258 2.37 2.63 -25.52
N PRO A 259 2.55 2.92 -26.83
CA PRO A 259 3.07 4.20 -27.29
C PRO A 259 2.29 5.41 -26.75
N GLU A 260 0.96 5.30 -26.68
CA GLU A 260 0.06 6.33 -26.16
C GLU A 260 0.34 6.58 -24.67
N TRP A 261 0.42 5.51 -23.87
CA TRP A 261 0.72 5.56 -22.44
C TRP A 261 2.20 5.81 -22.12
N ARG A 262 3.07 5.92 -23.12
CA ARG A 262 4.48 6.35 -23.00
C ARG A 262 4.71 7.78 -23.46
N THR A 263 3.76 8.42 -24.15
CA THR A 263 3.96 9.73 -24.77
C THR A 263 2.95 10.76 -24.30
N ILE A 264 1.65 10.45 -24.40
CA ILE A 264 0.57 11.42 -24.17
C ILE A 264 0.61 12.00 -22.75
N PRO A 265 0.74 11.22 -21.65
CA PRO A 265 0.80 11.78 -20.30
C PRO A 265 1.94 12.77 -20.07
N TRP A 266 3.03 12.70 -20.85
CA TRP A 266 4.20 13.59 -20.74
C TRP A 266 4.22 14.71 -21.76
N ARG A 267 3.08 14.97 -22.43
CA ARG A 267 2.97 16.01 -23.46
C ARG A 267 3.36 17.40 -22.95
N PHE A 268 3.05 17.72 -21.69
CA PHE A 268 3.31 19.03 -21.09
C PHE A 268 4.37 19.00 -20.00
N ILE A 269 4.55 17.86 -19.33
CA ILE A 269 5.50 17.68 -18.24
C ILE A 269 6.50 16.61 -18.68
N PRO A 270 7.78 16.94 -18.86
CA PRO A 270 8.77 16.01 -19.38
C PRO A 270 9.06 14.89 -18.38
N LYS A 271 9.49 13.74 -18.89
CA LYS A 271 9.91 12.59 -18.10
C LYS A 271 11.09 12.93 -17.20
N THR A 272 10.99 12.51 -15.95
CA THR A 272 12.09 12.53 -14.98
C THR A 272 13.00 11.31 -15.15
N ALA A 273 14.15 11.30 -14.46
CA ALA A 273 15.01 10.12 -14.40
C ALA A 273 14.24 8.87 -13.93
N LYS A 274 13.35 8.99 -12.93
CA LYS A 274 12.45 7.90 -12.50
C LYS A 274 11.56 7.38 -13.63
N ASP A 275 10.98 8.27 -14.42
CA ASP A 275 10.04 7.88 -15.47
C ASP A 275 10.73 7.12 -16.60
N LEU A 276 11.98 7.49 -16.88
CA LEU A 276 12.83 6.83 -17.87
C LEU A 276 13.26 5.43 -17.40
N LEU A 277 13.56 5.26 -16.11
CA LEU A 277 13.75 3.92 -15.53
C LEU A 277 12.44 3.11 -15.58
N GLY A 278 11.30 3.77 -15.34
CA GLY A 278 9.99 3.14 -15.45
C GLY A 278 9.62 2.68 -16.86
N ASP A 279 10.13 3.36 -17.90
CA ASP A 279 9.99 2.91 -19.29
C ASP A 279 10.75 1.62 -19.57
N ILE A 280 11.92 1.43 -18.94
CA ILE A 280 12.67 0.16 -19.00
C ILE A 280 11.89 -0.92 -18.25
N PHE A 281 11.39 -0.62 -17.06
CA PHE A 281 10.59 -1.57 -16.27
C PHE A 281 9.30 -2.00 -16.97
N ALA A 282 8.68 -1.11 -17.74
CA ALA A 282 7.45 -1.39 -18.49
C ALA A 282 7.63 -2.48 -19.55
N GLU A 283 8.86 -2.73 -20.03
CA GLU A 283 9.18 -3.81 -20.96
C GLU A 283 9.23 -5.19 -20.29
N VAL A 284 9.57 -5.25 -18.99
CA VAL A 284 9.81 -6.51 -18.26
C VAL A 284 8.62 -7.48 -18.33
N PRO A 285 7.37 -7.09 -18.09
CA PRO A 285 6.24 -8.01 -18.23
C PRO A 285 6.10 -8.61 -19.65
N GLY A 286 6.42 -7.82 -20.68
CA GLY A 286 6.40 -8.29 -22.07
C GLY A 286 7.55 -9.25 -22.38
N LEU A 287 8.75 -9.00 -21.85
CA LEU A 287 9.87 -9.93 -21.96
C LEU A 287 9.56 -11.29 -21.30
N LEU A 288 8.94 -11.27 -20.12
CA LEU A 288 8.52 -12.49 -19.43
C LEU A 288 7.48 -13.27 -20.22
N ALA A 289 6.53 -12.60 -20.87
CA ALA A 289 5.54 -13.24 -21.74
C ALA A 289 6.20 -13.87 -22.99
N GLN A 290 7.11 -13.15 -23.65
CA GLN A 290 7.88 -13.66 -24.79
C GLN A 290 8.74 -14.86 -24.42
N LEU A 291 9.29 -14.87 -23.21
CA LEU A 291 10.05 -16.01 -22.70
C LEU A 291 9.16 -17.24 -22.51
N ASP A 292 7.95 -17.07 -21.95
CA ASP A 292 7.00 -18.17 -21.78
C ASP A 292 6.57 -18.74 -23.16
N GLU A 293 6.35 -17.87 -24.16
CA GLU A 293 6.09 -18.27 -25.55
C GLU A 293 7.27 -19.05 -26.16
N LEU A 294 8.50 -18.60 -25.90
CA LEU A 294 9.71 -19.27 -26.37
C LEU A 294 9.87 -20.67 -25.74
N ILE A 295 9.62 -20.79 -24.43
CA ILE A 295 9.69 -22.08 -23.71
C ILE A 295 8.66 -23.06 -24.31
N ALA A 296 7.42 -22.60 -24.51
CA ALA A 296 6.33 -23.40 -25.06
C ALA A 296 6.48 -23.76 -26.56
N ALA A 297 7.31 -23.03 -27.32
CA ALA A 297 7.49 -23.27 -28.74
C ALA A 297 8.16 -24.62 -29.05
N HIS A 298 7.75 -25.26 -30.15
CA HIS A 298 8.36 -26.49 -30.65
C HIS A 298 9.78 -26.24 -31.17
N PRO A 299 10.72 -27.19 -31.03
CA PRO A 299 12.06 -27.07 -31.59
C PRO A 299 12.02 -26.84 -33.12
N GLY A 300 12.71 -25.81 -33.60
CA GLY A 300 12.78 -25.47 -35.02
C GLY A 300 13.26 -24.04 -35.28
N PRO A 301 13.38 -23.63 -36.56
CA PRO A 301 13.89 -22.31 -36.95
C PRO A 301 13.10 -21.14 -36.37
N ASP A 302 11.78 -21.28 -36.22
CA ASP A 302 10.90 -20.26 -35.60
C ASP A 302 11.26 -20.02 -34.12
N LYS A 303 11.52 -21.09 -33.36
CA LYS A 303 11.95 -21.00 -31.96
C LYS A 303 13.28 -20.28 -31.83
N GLU A 304 14.23 -20.56 -32.72
CA GLU A 304 15.54 -19.91 -32.68
C GLU A 304 15.47 -18.44 -33.12
N THR A 305 14.57 -18.10 -34.05
CA THR A 305 14.29 -16.70 -34.41
C THR A 305 13.73 -15.93 -33.22
N LYS A 306 12.71 -16.47 -32.54
CA LYS A 306 12.15 -15.90 -31.31
C LYS A 306 13.20 -15.76 -30.20
N ARG A 307 14.09 -16.75 -30.06
CA ARG A 307 15.20 -16.70 -29.11
C ARG A 307 16.12 -15.54 -29.42
N PHE A 308 16.57 -15.42 -30.67
CA PHE A 308 17.46 -14.36 -31.11
C PHE A 308 16.84 -12.97 -30.87
N GLU A 309 15.57 -12.78 -31.22
CA GLU A 309 14.84 -11.54 -30.99
C GLU A 309 14.75 -11.19 -29.49
N LEU A 310 14.42 -12.16 -28.64
CA LEU A 310 14.33 -11.97 -27.20
C LEU A 310 15.69 -11.64 -26.57
N VAL A 311 16.74 -12.37 -26.95
CA VAL A 311 18.11 -12.12 -26.49
C VAL A 311 18.56 -10.73 -26.92
N GLN A 312 18.39 -10.38 -28.19
CA GLN A 312 18.74 -9.05 -28.71
C GLN A 312 18.01 -7.97 -27.93
N LYS A 313 16.68 -8.05 -27.81
CA LYS A 313 15.87 -7.05 -27.09
C LYS A 313 16.30 -6.92 -25.62
N SER A 314 16.54 -8.04 -24.94
CA SER A 314 16.99 -8.06 -23.54
C SER A 314 18.38 -7.44 -23.37
N SER A 315 19.30 -7.69 -24.30
CA SER A 315 20.63 -7.06 -24.30
C SER A 315 20.57 -5.54 -24.52
N TRP A 316 19.72 -5.07 -25.43
CA TRP A 316 19.49 -3.62 -25.62
C TRP A 316 18.96 -2.96 -24.35
N LEU A 317 17.96 -3.56 -23.71
CA LEU A 317 17.40 -3.05 -22.47
C LEU A 317 18.40 -3.09 -21.31
N LEU A 318 19.28 -4.10 -21.27
CA LEU A 318 20.35 -4.17 -20.29
C LEU A 318 21.38 -3.04 -20.48
N ASN A 319 21.68 -2.67 -21.73
CA ASN A 319 22.53 -1.50 -22.03
C ASN A 319 21.86 -0.20 -21.61
N ASP A 320 20.59 0.01 -21.94
CA ASP A 320 19.82 1.20 -21.53
C ASP A 320 19.74 1.32 -20.01
N TRP A 321 19.50 0.19 -19.32
CA TRP A 321 19.50 0.10 -17.87
C TRP A 321 20.87 0.47 -17.29
N THR A 322 21.95 -0.11 -17.83
CA THR A 322 23.32 0.20 -17.38
C THR A 322 23.67 1.67 -17.57
N ALA A 323 23.34 2.24 -18.74
CA ALA A 323 23.56 3.65 -19.04
C ALA A 323 22.76 4.56 -18.08
N TRP A 324 21.51 4.21 -17.77
CA TRP A 324 20.71 4.93 -16.77
C TRP A 324 21.42 4.96 -15.41
N GLY A 325 21.95 3.81 -14.96
CA GLY A 325 22.69 3.70 -13.70
C GLY A 325 23.95 4.56 -13.66
N GLN A 326 24.65 4.71 -14.79
CA GLN A 326 25.87 5.51 -14.89
C GLN A 326 25.60 7.01 -14.98
N GLU A 327 24.59 7.40 -15.76
CA GLU A 327 24.35 8.80 -16.11
C GLU A 327 23.34 9.50 -15.18
N ARG A 328 22.44 8.74 -14.57
CA ARG A 328 21.23 9.28 -13.92
C ARG A 328 20.98 8.77 -12.51
N ALA A 329 21.81 7.88 -11.97
CA ALA A 329 21.65 7.44 -10.59
C ALA A 329 21.76 8.64 -9.62
N PRO A 330 21.04 8.60 -8.48
CA PRO A 330 21.17 9.63 -7.45
C PRO A 330 22.60 9.74 -6.94
N THR A 331 23.07 10.98 -6.73
CA THR A 331 24.37 11.23 -6.09
C THR A 331 24.34 10.98 -4.59
N THR A 332 23.16 11.05 -3.97
CA THR A 332 23.00 10.74 -2.55
C THR A 332 23.05 9.24 -2.33
N SER A 333 23.81 8.80 -1.31
CA SER A 333 23.85 7.39 -0.94
C SER A 333 22.45 6.84 -0.63
N PRO A 334 22.07 5.66 -1.12
CA PRO A 334 20.80 5.02 -0.75
C PRO A 334 20.81 4.44 0.69
N LEU A 335 21.98 4.41 1.34
CA LEU A 335 22.15 3.89 2.68
C LEU A 335 22.12 5.05 3.68
N ALA A 336 21.02 5.19 4.41
CA ALA A 336 20.90 6.18 5.47
C ALA A 336 21.65 5.70 6.73
N PRO A 337 22.56 6.49 7.31
CA PRO A 337 23.10 6.20 8.64
C PRO A 337 21.97 6.12 9.67
N ALA A 338 22.11 5.27 10.69
CA ALA A 338 21.16 5.22 11.80
C ALA A 338 21.07 6.55 12.58
N THR A 339 22.10 7.40 12.48
CA THR A 339 22.19 8.74 13.07
C THR A 339 21.70 9.85 12.13
N ALA A 340 21.17 9.50 10.94
CA ALA A 340 20.71 10.48 9.98
C ALA A 340 19.60 11.35 10.56
N GLN A 341 19.76 12.66 10.42
CA GLN A 341 18.78 13.63 10.89
C GLN A 341 17.55 13.64 9.97
N ALA A 342 16.41 14.08 10.52
CA ALA A 342 15.15 14.19 9.78
C ALA A 342 15.28 15.04 8.48
N ALA A 343 16.16 16.04 8.46
CA ALA A 343 16.37 16.89 7.30
C ALA A 343 17.03 16.18 6.11
N THR A 344 17.89 15.19 6.36
CA THR A 344 18.71 14.55 5.31
C THR A 344 18.24 13.13 4.96
N VAL A 345 17.59 12.44 5.89
CA VAL A 345 17.12 11.06 5.70
C VAL A 345 16.19 10.90 4.50
N PHE A 346 15.40 11.92 4.15
CA PHE A 346 14.50 11.85 2.99
C PHE A 346 15.24 11.76 1.66
N ASN A 347 16.41 12.38 1.52
CA ASN A 347 17.23 12.25 0.33
C ASN A 347 17.77 10.82 0.20
N HIS A 348 18.24 10.22 1.30
CA HIS A 348 18.63 8.81 1.33
C HIS A 348 17.47 7.87 1.01
N PHE A 349 16.27 8.16 1.55
CA PHE A 349 15.07 7.39 1.26
C PHE A 349 14.68 7.43 -0.22
N ILE A 350 14.71 8.61 -0.85
CA ILE A 350 14.40 8.74 -2.28
C ILE A 350 15.44 7.98 -3.10
N ALA A 351 16.73 8.11 -2.75
CA ALA A 351 17.80 7.36 -3.39
C ALA A 351 17.64 5.85 -3.23
N ALA A 352 17.31 5.38 -2.01
CA ALA A 352 17.01 3.97 -1.75
C ALA A 352 15.82 3.47 -2.57
N HIS A 353 14.75 4.25 -2.67
CA HIS A 353 13.55 3.85 -3.40
C HIS A 353 13.84 3.65 -4.89
N ILE A 354 14.55 4.58 -5.53
CA ILE A 354 14.86 4.44 -6.95
C ILE A 354 15.93 3.36 -7.20
N MET A 355 16.97 3.29 -6.35
CA MET A 355 18.05 2.31 -6.54
C MET A 355 17.63 0.87 -6.23
N SER A 356 16.77 0.66 -5.23
CA SER A 356 16.22 -0.69 -4.97
C SER A 356 15.35 -1.17 -6.14
N GLY A 357 14.58 -0.26 -6.75
CA GLY A 357 13.86 -0.51 -8.00
C GLY A 357 14.78 -0.77 -9.19
N TYR A 358 15.87 -0.01 -9.34
CA TYR A 358 16.91 -0.24 -10.35
C TYR A 358 17.48 -1.66 -10.25
N PHE A 359 17.84 -2.09 -9.04
CA PHE A 359 18.35 -3.45 -8.80
C PHE A 359 17.28 -4.52 -9.06
N ALA A 360 16.02 -4.28 -8.69
CA ALA A 360 14.92 -5.18 -8.98
C ALA A 360 14.70 -5.38 -10.50
N ILE A 361 14.82 -4.31 -11.30
CA ILE A 361 14.80 -4.39 -12.77
C ILE A 361 15.98 -5.23 -13.27
N GLY A 362 17.18 -5.01 -12.72
CA GLY A 362 18.38 -5.79 -13.03
C GLY A 362 18.17 -7.29 -12.83
N ILE A 363 17.57 -7.70 -11.70
CA ILE A 363 17.22 -9.12 -11.42
C ILE A 363 16.39 -9.70 -12.58
N TYR A 364 15.34 -9.00 -13.02
CA TYR A 364 14.51 -9.47 -14.15
C TYR A 364 15.26 -9.54 -15.48
N LEU A 365 15.98 -8.48 -15.85
CA LEU A 365 16.67 -8.41 -17.14
C LEU A 365 17.73 -9.52 -17.23
N HIS A 366 18.50 -9.74 -16.17
CA HIS A 366 19.48 -10.81 -16.12
C HIS A 366 18.82 -12.19 -16.12
N ALA A 367 17.76 -12.41 -15.32
CA ALA A 367 17.06 -13.69 -15.30
C ALA A 367 16.47 -14.07 -16.67
N VAL A 368 15.84 -13.11 -17.36
CA VAL A 368 15.29 -13.33 -18.72
C VAL A 368 16.41 -13.59 -19.72
N LEU A 369 17.46 -12.78 -19.72
CA LEU A 369 18.55 -12.91 -20.70
C LEU A 369 19.29 -14.24 -20.52
N ALA A 370 19.54 -14.66 -19.29
CA ALA A 370 20.17 -15.93 -18.98
C ALA A 370 19.30 -17.11 -19.44
N ALA A 371 18.00 -17.07 -19.14
CA ALA A 371 17.04 -18.09 -19.57
C ALA A 371 16.88 -18.15 -21.11
N ALA A 372 16.86 -17.01 -21.78
CA ALA A 372 16.75 -16.94 -23.24
C ALA A 372 18.04 -17.39 -23.94
N SER A 373 19.21 -17.14 -23.35
CA SER A 373 20.50 -17.46 -23.97
C SER A 373 20.96 -18.90 -23.72
N ASN A 374 20.31 -19.64 -22.81
CA ASN A 374 20.82 -20.92 -22.28
C ASN A 374 22.27 -20.80 -21.74
N THR A 375 22.69 -19.62 -21.30
CA THR A 375 24.05 -19.35 -20.80
C THR A 375 23.99 -18.83 -19.37
N CYS A 376 25.11 -18.88 -18.64
CA CYS A 376 25.25 -18.19 -17.35
C CYS A 376 24.93 -16.70 -17.49
N CYS A 377 24.47 -16.08 -16.40
CA CYS A 377 24.22 -14.63 -16.36
C CYS A 377 25.45 -13.87 -16.87
N PRO A 378 25.32 -12.92 -17.81
CA PRO A 378 26.46 -12.16 -18.27
C PRO A 378 27.07 -11.37 -17.09
N PRO A 379 28.40 -11.39 -16.94
CA PRO A 379 29.09 -10.71 -15.84
C PRO A 379 28.78 -9.23 -15.87
N THR A 380 28.50 -8.64 -14.70
CA THR A 380 28.33 -7.19 -14.60
C THR A 380 29.66 -6.51 -14.28
N PRO A 381 29.79 -5.20 -14.55
CA PRO A 381 30.94 -4.42 -14.10
C PRO A 381 31.12 -4.40 -12.57
N PHE A 382 30.07 -4.74 -11.81
CA PHE A 382 29.98 -4.58 -10.35
C PHE A 382 30.27 -5.87 -9.58
N ASP A 383 29.91 -7.03 -10.14
CA ASP A 383 30.29 -8.36 -9.69
C ASP A 383 30.34 -9.31 -10.92
N PRO A 384 31.53 -9.83 -11.30
CA PRO A 384 31.66 -10.74 -12.43
C PRO A 384 31.14 -12.16 -12.15
N MET A 385 30.99 -12.56 -10.88
CA MET A 385 30.77 -13.96 -10.50
C MET A 385 29.28 -14.27 -10.27
N ASP A 386 28.52 -13.36 -9.66
CA ASP A 386 27.05 -13.48 -9.56
C ASP A 386 26.34 -12.11 -9.47
N PRO A 387 25.91 -11.56 -10.62
CA PRO A 387 25.31 -10.23 -10.65
C PRO A 387 23.95 -10.16 -9.95
N VAL A 388 23.17 -11.25 -9.96
CA VAL A 388 21.81 -11.24 -9.42
C VAL A 388 21.82 -11.31 -7.90
N ARG A 389 22.68 -12.15 -7.30
CA ARG A 389 22.88 -12.17 -5.85
C ARG A 389 23.43 -10.85 -5.34
N PHE A 390 24.33 -10.20 -6.09
CA PHE A 390 24.78 -8.85 -5.77
C PHE A 390 23.60 -7.87 -5.69
N PHE A 391 22.67 -7.89 -6.64
CA PHE A 391 21.47 -7.04 -6.60
C PHE A 391 20.57 -7.35 -5.41
N CYS A 392 20.33 -8.63 -5.11
CA CYS A 392 19.57 -9.05 -3.92
C CYS A 392 20.18 -8.50 -2.64
N ARG A 393 21.51 -8.60 -2.49
CA ARG A 393 22.25 -8.04 -1.34
C ARG A 393 22.11 -6.52 -1.26
N LYS A 394 22.21 -5.81 -2.38
CA LYS A 394 22.03 -4.35 -2.42
C LYS A 394 20.63 -3.91 -2.04
N ILE A 395 19.60 -4.66 -2.43
CA ILE A 395 18.23 -4.39 -1.98
C ILE A 395 18.13 -4.60 -0.46
N ALA A 396 18.69 -5.70 0.08
CA ALA A 396 18.68 -5.97 1.52
C ALA A 396 19.36 -4.86 2.33
N GLU A 397 20.53 -4.38 1.88
CA GLU A 397 21.28 -3.27 2.50
C GLU A 397 20.45 -1.96 2.58
N MET A 398 19.50 -1.74 1.66
CA MET A 398 18.66 -0.54 1.62
C MET A 398 17.41 -0.62 2.51
N VAL A 399 17.00 -1.82 2.94
CA VAL A 399 15.82 -2.01 3.80
C VAL A 399 15.86 -1.17 5.08
N PRO A 400 16.99 -1.06 5.81
CA PRO A 400 17.09 -0.19 6.99
C PRO A 400 16.73 1.28 6.71
N THR A 401 17.07 1.82 5.53
CA THR A 401 16.72 3.19 5.14
C THR A 401 15.20 3.37 5.09
N PHE A 402 14.47 2.40 4.53
CA PHE A 402 13.00 2.40 4.50
C PHE A 402 12.36 2.27 5.88
N LEU A 403 13.07 1.62 6.81
CA LEU A 403 12.62 1.42 8.18
C LEU A 403 13.05 2.55 9.12
N HIS A 404 13.81 3.56 8.65
CA HIS A 404 14.30 4.64 9.49
C HIS A 404 13.15 5.37 10.24
N PRO A 405 13.28 5.73 11.53
CA PRO A 405 12.19 6.34 12.30
C PRO A 405 11.62 7.61 11.66
N HIS A 406 12.49 8.45 11.10
CA HIS A 406 12.11 9.72 10.47
C HIS A 406 11.38 9.60 9.12
N VAL A 407 11.31 8.43 8.48
CA VAL A 407 10.48 8.24 7.27
C VAL A 407 9.10 7.64 7.59
N GLY A 408 8.84 7.35 8.87
CA GLY A 408 7.55 6.84 9.32
C GLY A 408 7.16 5.49 8.72
N ILE A 409 5.85 5.26 8.64
CA ILE A 409 5.26 4.12 7.95
C ILE A 409 5.34 4.28 6.43
N TYR A 410 5.34 5.49 5.89
CA TYR A 410 5.45 5.71 4.45
C TYR A 410 6.67 5.01 3.85
N GLY A 411 7.79 5.01 4.59
CA GLY A 411 9.00 4.31 4.19
C GLY A 411 8.80 2.82 3.88
N THR A 412 7.89 2.12 4.57
CA THR A 412 7.68 0.68 4.38
C THR A 412 7.22 0.33 2.97
N HIS A 413 6.51 1.23 2.30
CA HIS A 413 6.07 1.03 0.91
C HIS A 413 7.25 0.82 -0.04
N GLY A 414 8.35 1.55 0.16
CA GLY A 414 9.56 1.45 -0.68
C GLY A 414 10.27 0.10 -0.54
N ALA A 415 10.13 -0.58 0.59
CA ALA A 415 10.77 -1.87 0.83
C ALA A 415 10.01 -3.05 0.19
N VAL A 416 8.69 -2.95 0.02
CA VAL A 416 7.83 -4.10 -0.30
C VAL A 416 8.14 -4.70 -1.67
N PHE A 417 8.02 -3.93 -2.74
CA PHE A 417 8.21 -4.42 -4.11
C PHE A 417 9.61 -5.05 -4.33
N PRO A 418 10.73 -4.35 -4.07
CA PRO A 418 12.04 -4.92 -4.35
C PRO A 418 12.37 -6.11 -3.45
N SER A 419 11.85 -6.16 -2.21
CA SER A 419 11.99 -7.35 -1.34
C SER A 419 11.23 -8.56 -1.87
N ILE A 420 10.03 -8.37 -2.44
CA ILE A 420 9.29 -9.46 -3.10
C ILE A 420 10.12 -9.98 -4.28
N VAL A 421 10.62 -9.11 -5.14
CA VAL A 421 11.43 -9.51 -6.31
C VAL A 421 12.65 -10.32 -5.89
N ALA A 422 13.45 -9.80 -4.95
CA ALA A 422 14.67 -10.46 -4.48
C ALA A 422 14.40 -11.80 -3.79
N LEU A 423 13.49 -11.84 -2.81
CA LEU A 423 13.20 -13.08 -2.07
C LEU A 423 12.48 -14.12 -2.92
N THR A 424 11.65 -13.71 -3.89
CA THR A 424 11.07 -14.65 -4.86
C THR A 424 12.12 -15.22 -5.79
N TYR A 425 13.11 -14.43 -6.22
CA TYR A 425 14.21 -14.95 -7.04
C TYR A 425 15.02 -16.01 -6.26
N LEU A 426 15.43 -15.69 -5.03
CA LEU A 426 16.20 -16.60 -4.17
C LEU A 426 15.42 -17.91 -3.84
N GLU A 427 14.09 -17.87 -3.81
CA GLU A 427 13.27 -19.07 -3.60
C GLU A 427 13.03 -19.85 -4.90
N GLU A 428 12.64 -19.18 -5.98
CA GLU A 428 12.22 -19.85 -7.22
C GLU A 428 13.41 -20.37 -8.05
N ILE A 429 14.54 -19.68 -8.02
CA ILE A 429 15.72 -19.99 -8.85
C ILE A 429 16.82 -20.66 -8.03
N ASP A 430 17.18 -20.09 -6.88
CA ASP A 430 18.24 -20.68 -6.04
C ASP A 430 17.73 -21.84 -5.17
N GLY A 431 16.40 -21.96 -4.99
CA GLY A 431 15.78 -22.96 -4.13
C GLY A 431 16.10 -22.78 -2.64
N ASP A 432 16.68 -21.64 -2.24
CA ASP A 432 17.33 -21.48 -0.95
C ASP A 432 17.08 -20.12 -0.28
N LEU A 433 16.14 -20.11 0.68
CA LEU A 433 15.92 -19.01 1.61
C LEU A 433 16.83 -19.04 2.83
N SER A 434 17.76 -20.01 2.92
CA SER A 434 18.84 -20.04 3.92
C SER A 434 20.13 -19.35 3.46
N SER A 435 20.15 -18.86 2.22
CA SER A 435 21.25 -18.07 1.68
C SER A 435 21.58 -16.83 2.54
N SER A 436 22.82 -16.35 2.44
CA SER A 436 23.28 -15.17 3.18
C SER A 436 22.48 -13.91 2.80
N GLU A 437 22.09 -13.81 1.53
CA GLU A 437 21.27 -12.74 0.98
C GLU A 437 19.85 -12.75 1.57
N ALA A 438 19.19 -13.91 1.59
CA ALA A 438 17.87 -14.05 2.20
C ALA A 438 17.91 -13.77 3.71
N SER A 439 18.95 -14.27 4.39
CA SER A 439 19.17 -14.04 5.82
C SER A 439 19.30 -12.55 6.15
N ALA A 440 19.97 -11.76 5.30
CA ALA A 440 20.09 -10.31 5.48
C ALA A 440 18.73 -9.59 5.48
N PHE A 441 17.78 -10.00 4.63
CA PHE A 441 16.42 -9.47 4.68
C PHE A 441 15.73 -9.81 6.00
N TYR A 442 15.75 -11.07 6.40
CA TYR A 442 15.04 -11.53 7.59
C TYR A 442 15.64 -10.97 8.89
N GLU A 443 16.95 -10.77 8.94
CA GLU A 443 17.62 -10.07 10.03
C GLU A 443 17.08 -8.65 10.15
N VAL A 444 17.12 -7.86 9.07
CA VAL A 444 16.64 -6.47 9.06
C VAL A 444 15.15 -6.37 9.41
N PHE A 445 14.33 -7.27 8.86
CA PHE A 445 12.90 -7.31 9.17
C PHE A 445 12.60 -7.58 10.65
N SER A 446 13.51 -8.27 11.35
CA SER A 446 13.35 -8.62 12.75
C SER A 446 13.75 -7.49 13.71
N ILE A 447 14.52 -6.50 13.24
CA ILE A 447 15.06 -5.41 14.09
C ILE A 447 13.96 -4.43 14.54
N HIS A 448 12.95 -4.16 13.70
CA HIS A 448 11.99 -3.08 13.94
C HIS A 448 10.53 -3.56 13.76
N PRO A 449 9.54 -3.07 14.54
CA PRO A 449 8.12 -3.41 14.34
C PRO A 449 7.61 -3.15 12.91
N LYS A 450 8.11 -2.08 12.27
CA LYS A 450 7.87 -1.80 10.85
C LYS A 450 8.43 -2.89 9.91
N GLY A 451 9.58 -3.46 10.25
CA GLY A 451 10.17 -4.58 9.51
C GLY A 451 9.29 -5.83 9.59
N THR A 452 8.65 -6.08 10.73
CA THR A 452 7.67 -7.18 10.86
C THR A 452 6.44 -6.98 9.96
N LEU A 453 5.96 -5.74 9.82
CA LEU A 453 4.87 -5.42 8.87
C LEU A 453 5.29 -5.71 7.43
N VAL A 454 6.49 -5.27 7.03
CA VAL A 454 7.03 -5.54 5.68
C VAL A 454 7.18 -7.03 5.46
N LYS A 455 7.83 -7.75 6.38
CA LYS A 455 8.01 -9.21 6.31
C LYS A 455 6.69 -9.95 6.11
N ASN A 456 5.71 -9.69 6.97
CA ASN A 456 4.43 -10.38 6.90
C ASN A 456 3.74 -10.13 5.56
N PHE A 457 3.78 -8.90 5.06
CA PHE A 457 3.17 -8.59 3.77
C PHE A 457 3.91 -9.25 2.59
N VAL A 458 5.25 -9.19 2.59
CA VAL A 458 6.10 -9.83 1.57
C VAL A 458 5.86 -11.33 1.54
N GLU A 459 5.88 -12.01 2.70
CA GLU A 459 5.62 -13.45 2.80
C GLU A 459 4.21 -13.82 2.34
N ASN A 460 3.19 -13.09 2.79
CA ASN A 460 1.81 -13.35 2.36
C ASN A 460 1.64 -13.16 0.84
N MET A 461 2.35 -12.20 0.24
CA MET A 461 2.33 -12.00 -1.21
C MET A 461 3.02 -13.15 -1.95
N ARG A 462 4.20 -13.56 -1.50
CA ARG A 462 4.95 -14.70 -2.08
C ARG A 462 4.16 -16.01 -1.97
N GLN A 463 3.57 -16.28 -0.80
CA GLN A 463 2.71 -17.43 -0.59
C GLN A 463 1.49 -17.41 -1.52
N ARG A 464 0.86 -16.25 -1.72
CA ARG A 464 -0.27 -16.12 -2.66
C ARG A 464 0.14 -16.38 -4.10
N LEU A 465 1.29 -15.86 -4.53
CA LEU A 465 1.80 -16.08 -5.89
C LEU A 465 2.06 -17.57 -6.13
N SER A 466 2.76 -18.22 -5.21
CA SER A 466 2.99 -19.67 -5.23
C SER A 466 1.69 -20.47 -5.23
N GLY A 467 0.73 -20.14 -4.36
CA GLY A 467 -0.57 -20.81 -4.29
C GLY A 467 -1.44 -20.66 -5.54
N LEU A 468 -1.22 -19.63 -6.37
CA LEU A 468 -1.87 -19.45 -7.67
C LEU A 468 -1.11 -20.15 -8.81
N GLY A 469 -0.01 -20.86 -8.53
CA GLY A 469 0.90 -21.41 -9.54
C GLY A 469 1.60 -20.33 -10.37
N LYS A 470 1.61 -19.08 -9.90
CA LYS A 470 2.17 -17.93 -10.61
C LYS A 470 3.61 -17.74 -10.18
N ARG A 471 4.55 -18.20 -10.99
CA ARG A 471 5.97 -17.88 -10.80
C ARG A 471 6.31 -16.48 -11.29
N MET A 472 7.21 -15.78 -10.61
CA MET A 472 7.73 -14.48 -11.06
C MET A 472 8.94 -14.64 -11.98
N PHE A 473 9.65 -15.76 -11.88
CA PHE A 473 10.83 -16.10 -12.66
C PHE A 473 10.64 -17.44 -13.40
N PRO A 474 11.35 -17.67 -14.52
CA PRO A 474 11.25 -18.91 -15.30
C PRO A 474 11.80 -20.12 -14.51
N SER A 475 11.10 -21.27 -14.54
CA SER A 475 11.38 -22.44 -13.68
C SER A 475 12.23 -23.55 -14.29
N ASP A 476 12.53 -23.47 -15.58
CA ASP A 476 13.26 -24.53 -16.29
C ASP A 476 14.73 -24.15 -16.46
N TYR A 477 15.33 -23.63 -15.39
CA TYR A 477 16.77 -23.55 -15.26
C TYR A 477 17.24 -24.88 -14.67
N PRO A 478 18.13 -25.66 -15.33
CA PRO A 478 18.88 -26.67 -14.60
C PRO A 478 19.62 -25.94 -13.47
N SER A 479 19.42 -26.43 -12.25
CA SER A 479 20.14 -25.96 -11.06
C SER A 479 21.62 -25.77 -11.39
N LEU A 480 22.11 -24.54 -11.26
CA LEU A 480 23.50 -24.13 -11.50
C LEU A 480 24.51 -24.76 -10.50
N ILE A 481 24.13 -25.77 -9.72
CA ILE A 481 24.98 -26.45 -8.73
C ILE A 481 24.73 -27.97 -8.68
N SER A 482 24.64 -28.63 -9.84
CA SER A 482 24.77 -30.10 -9.86
C SER A 482 25.67 -30.57 -11.01
N GLU A 483 26.89 -30.96 -10.63
CA GLU A 483 27.77 -31.94 -11.31
C GLU A 483 28.71 -31.51 -12.47
N VAL A 484 29.45 -30.38 -12.39
CA VAL A 484 30.63 -30.21 -13.29
C VAL A 484 31.96 -29.80 -12.64
N GLU A 485 32.06 -29.47 -11.35
CA GLU A 485 33.38 -29.16 -10.72
C GLU A 485 33.68 -29.95 -9.43
N LEU A 486 33.48 -31.27 -9.50
CA LEU A 486 34.15 -32.23 -8.61
C LEU A 486 34.74 -33.37 -9.46
N ARG A 487 35.70 -33.06 -10.34
CA ARG A 487 36.70 -34.01 -10.84
C ARG A 487 38.02 -33.31 -11.15
#